data_AF-X6N1C7-F1
#
_entry.id   AF-X6N1C7-F1
#
_cell.length_a   1.000
_cell.length_b   1.000
_cell.length_c   1.000
_cell.angle_alpha   90.00
_cell.angle_beta   90.00
_cell.angle_gamma   90.00
#
_symmetry.space_group_name_H-M   'P 1'
#
loop_
_entity.id
_entity.type
_entity.pdbx_description
1 polymer ?
#
loop_
_entity_poly.entity_id
_entity_poly.type
_entity_poly.pdbx_seq_one_letter_code
_entity_poly.pdbx_strand_id
1 'polypeptide(L)'
;MAQFFSETIFNCLIYKGYGDRVSGKNHIPWKDAHFALHLGHKDINLVLETANQTNVPMPVANLLHDRFLSAMAQGWHDLDWSAIALNSLQDVGEEKVVQECIDKCRNAKEMKLQ
;
A
#
# COMPACT_ATOMS: atom_id res chain seq x y z
N MET A 1 -2.57 13.58 13.87
CA MET A 1 -3.88 13.12 13.32
C MET A 1 -4.00 11.59 13.32
N ALA A 2 -3.04 10.82 12.79
CA ALA A 2 -3.10 9.36 12.80
C ALA A 2 -3.32 8.75 14.21
N GLN A 3 -2.58 9.22 15.22
CA GLN A 3 -2.69 8.74 16.59
C GLN A 3 -4.10 8.88 17.19
N PHE A 4 -4.74 10.05 17.02
CA PHE A 4 -6.09 10.32 17.53
C PHE A 4 -7.13 9.32 17.00
N PHE A 5 -7.06 9.02 15.71
CA PHE A 5 -7.97 8.04 15.08
C PHE A 5 -7.68 6.61 15.52
N SER A 6 -6.41 6.24 15.65
CA SER A 6 -5.98 4.90 16.07
C SER A 6 -6.19 4.59 17.56
N GLU A 7 -6.50 5.60 18.38
CA GLU A 7 -6.84 5.44 19.80
C GLU A 7 -8.35 5.49 20.06
N THR A 8 -9.14 5.88 19.07
CA THR A 8 -10.60 6.06 19.18
C THR A 8 -11.34 5.07 18.27
N ILE A 9 -11.95 5.55 17.18
CA ILE A 9 -12.84 4.79 16.30
C ILE A 9 -12.11 3.69 15.50
N PHE A 10 -10.78 3.78 15.36
CA PHE A 10 -9.94 2.81 14.65
C PHE A 10 -8.93 2.14 15.58
N ASN A 11 -9.29 1.91 16.84
CA ASN A 11 -8.44 1.25 17.84
C ASN A 11 -8.32 -0.26 17.64
N CYS A 12 -7.71 -0.68 16.52
CA CYS A 12 -7.37 -2.09 16.26
C CYS A 12 -5.97 -2.23 15.66
N LEU A 13 -5.44 -3.46 15.69
CA LEU A 13 -4.07 -3.77 15.28
C LEU A 13 -3.77 -3.35 13.84
N ILE A 14 -4.72 -3.53 12.93
CA ILE A 14 -4.56 -3.22 11.51
C ILE A 14 -4.39 -1.72 11.28
N TYR A 15 -5.24 -0.89 11.87
CA TYR A 15 -5.15 0.56 11.72
C TYR A 15 -3.93 1.15 12.41
N LYS A 16 -3.51 0.61 13.57
CA LYS A 16 -2.27 1.03 14.21
C LYS A 16 -1.06 0.67 13.35
N GLY A 17 -0.94 -0.60 12.96
CA GLY A 17 0.20 -1.09 12.18
C GLY A 17 0.33 -0.40 10.81
N TYR A 18 -0.75 -0.33 10.03
CA TYR A 18 -0.70 0.33 8.71
C TYR A 18 -0.77 1.85 8.80
N GLY A 19 -1.46 2.42 9.79
CA GLY A 19 -1.50 3.87 10.02
C GLY A 19 -0.12 4.45 10.31
N ASP A 20 0.69 3.75 11.11
CA ASP A 20 2.08 4.15 11.37
C ASP A 20 2.93 4.09 10.10
N ARG A 21 2.76 3.05 9.26
CA ARG A 21 3.47 2.92 7.98
C ARG A 21 3.10 4.03 7.01
N VAL A 22 1.80 4.29 6.82
CA VAL A 22 1.31 5.32 5.88
C VAL A 22 1.67 6.72 6.36
N SER A 23 1.50 7.03 7.65
CA SER A 23 1.85 8.34 8.20
C SER A 23 3.36 8.59 8.20
N GLY A 24 4.15 7.54 8.48
CA GLY A 24 5.61 7.58 8.42
C GLY A 24 6.19 7.45 7.00
N LYS A 25 5.34 7.26 5.97
CA LYS A 25 5.71 6.99 4.57
C LYS A 25 6.78 5.89 4.45
N ASN A 26 6.62 4.83 5.24
CA ASN A 26 7.56 3.73 5.35
C ASN A 26 6.96 2.46 4.74
N HIS A 27 7.34 2.18 3.50
CA HIS A 27 6.86 1.04 2.71
C HIS A 27 7.99 0.09 2.31
N ILE A 28 9.07 0.07 3.10
CA ILE A 28 10.22 -0.81 2.88
C ILE A 28 9.74 -2.27 2.89
N PRO A 29 10.19 -3.13 1.97
CA PRO A 29 10.00 -4.57 2.10
C PRO A 29 10.89 -5.13 3.22
N TRP A 30 10.31 -5.53 4.36
CA TRP A 30 11.09 -6.22 5.39
C TRP A 30 10.95 -7.74 5.27
N LYS A 31 12.04 -8.43 5.59
CA LYS A 31 12.17 -9.90 5.50
C LYS A 31 11.20 -10.68 6.40
N ASP A 32 10.75 -10.08 7.50
CA ASP A 32 10.08 -10.82 8.59
C ASP A 32 8.60 -10.45 8.82
N ALA A 33 8.02 -9.43 8.15
CA ALA A 33 6.64 -8.99 8.48
C ALA A 33 5.92 -8.10 7.42
N HIS A 34 6.04 -8.38 6.12
CA HIS A 34 5.39 -7.58 5.07
C HIS A 34 4.75 -8.40 3.98
N PHE A 35 3.86 -7.75 3.24
CA PHE A 35 3.17 -8.33 2.11
C PHE A 35 3.50 -7.53 0.86
N ALA A 36 4.17 -8.15 -0.11
CA ALA A 36 4.62 -7.46 -1.30
C ALA A 36 3.43 -6.94 -2.11
N LEU A 37 3.58 -5.75 -2.70
CA LEU A 37 2.51 -5.05 -3.41
C LEU A 37 1.88 -5.88 -4.53
N HIS A 38 2.70 -6.62 -5.30
CA HIS A 38 2.20 -7.49 -6.35
C HIS A 38 1.34 -8.66 -5.82
N LEU A 39 1.60 -9.14 -4.59
CA LEU A 39 0.75 -10.14 -3.95
C LEU A 39 -0.59 -9.55 -3.51
N GLY A 40 -0.59 -8.28 -3.06
CA GLY A 40 -1.82 -7.52 -2.81
C GLY A 40 -2.69 -7.39 -4.06
N HIS A 41 -2.09 -7.04 -5.20
CA HIS A 41 -2.80 -7.00 -6.48
C HIS A 41 -3.40 -8.36 -6.87
N LYS A 42 -2.65 -9.45 -6.67
CA LYS A 42 -3.13 -10.81 -6.91
C LYS A 42 -4.37 -11.12 -6.05
N ASP A 43 -4.33 -10.81 -4.76
CA ASP A 43 -5.47 -11.09 -3.86
C ASP A 43 -6.72 -10.27 -4.23
N ILE A 44 -6.57 -9.00 -4.65
CA ILE A 44 -7.70 -8.20 -5.13
C ILE A 44 -8.31 -8.79 -6.40
N ASN A 45 -7.50 -9.31 -7.32
CA ASN A 45 -8.02 -10.00 -8.51
C ASN A 45 -8.83 -11.25 -8.14
N LEU A 46 -8.36 -12.04 -7.18
CA LEU A 46 -9.11 -13.21 -6.69
C LEU A 46 -10.46 -12.81 -6.08
N VAL A 47 -10.50 -11.71 -5.33
CA VAL A 47 -11.75 -11.16 -4.78
C VAL A 47 -12.71 -10.75 -5.89
N LEU A 48 -12.24 -9.98 -6.88
CA LEU A 48 -13.06 -9.50 -7.99
C LEU A 48 -13.56 -10.65 -8.87
N GLU A 49 -12.73 -11.64 -9.18
CA GLU A 49 -13.11 -12.82 -9.95
C GLU A 49 -14.23 -13.60 -9.23
N THR A 50 -14.07 -13.83 -7.92
CA THR A 50 -15.09 -14.52 -7.10
C THR A 50 -16.39 -13.73 -7.03
N ALA A 51 -16.31 -12.41 -6.90
CA ALA A 51 -17.49 -11.55 -6.85
C ALA A 51 -18.24 -11.53 -8.20
N ASN A 52 -17.50 -11.54 -9.32
CA ASN A 52 -18.07 -11.61 -10.67
C ASN A 52 -18.81 -12.93 -10.92
N GLN A 53 -18.31 -14.07 -10.40
CA GLN A 53 -18.99 -15.37 -10.50
C GLN A 53 -20.38 -15.38 -9.83
N THR A 54 -20.60 -14.49 -8.87
CA THR A 54 -21.86 -14.39 -8.10
C THR A 54 -22.65 -13.11 -8.39
N ASN A 55 -22.25 -12.32 -9.39
CA ASN A 55 -22.85 -11.03 -9.74
C ASN A 55 -22.93 -10.04 -8.56
N VAL A 56 -21.93 -10.05 -7.66
CA VAL A 56 -21.85 -9.13 -6.52
C VAL A 56 -20.89 -7.98 -6.85
N PRO A 57 -21.37 -6.73 -6.98
CA PRO A 57 -20.48 -5.61 -7.25
C PRO A 57 -19.62 -5.27 -6.02
N MET A 58 -18.33 -5.03 -6.23
CA MET A 58 -17.36 -4.69 -5.18
C MET A 58 -16.66 -3.33 -5.46
N PRO A 59 -17.32 -2.18 -5.26
CA PRO A 59 -16.78 -0.87 -5.65
C PRO A 59 -15.43 -0.54 -5.00
N VAL A 60 -15.25 -0.90 -3.73
CA VAL A 60 -13.99 -0.67 -3.01
C VAL A 60 -12.87 -1.56 -3.56
N ALA A 61 -13.18 -2.81 -3.94
CA ALA A 61 -12.19 -3.70 -4.54
C ALA A 61 -11.75 -3.22 -5.94
N ASN A 62 -12.67 -2.67 -6.74
CA ASN A 62 -12.32 -2.03 -8.02
C ASN A 62 -11.39 -0.83 -7.81
N LEU A 63 -11.70 0.04 -6.84
CA LEU A 63 -10.81 1.15 -6.50
C LEU A 63 -9.42 0.64 -6.10
N LEU A 64 -9.36 -0.39 -5.24
CA LEU A 64 -8.09 -0.98 -4.81
C LEU A 64 -7.33 -1.60 -6.00
N HIS A 65 -8.00 -2.30 -6.89
CA HIS A 65 -7.42 -2.86 -8.10
C HIS A 65 -6.69 -1.78 -8.91
N ASP A 66 -7.35 -0.64 -9.15
CA ASP A 66 -6.75 0.46 -9.91
C ASP A 66 -5.57 1.09 -9.18
N ARG A 67 -5.63 1.22 -7.85
CA ARG A 67 -4.50 1.71 -7.04
C ARG A 67 -3.31 0.77 -7.07
N PHE A 68 -3.54 -0.54 -7.01
CA PHE A 68 -2.49 -1.54 -7.16
C PHE A 68 -1.89 -1.54 -8.57
N LEU A 69 -2.73 -1.48 -9.60
CA LEU A 69 -2.31 -1.42 -10.99
C LEU A 69 -1.46 -0.17 -11.27
N SER A 70 -1.88 0.99 -10.79
CA SER A 70 -1.11 2.24 -10.86
C SER A 70 0.26 2.09 -10.18
N ALA A 71 0.29 1.61 -8.94
CA ALA A 71 1.53 1.42 -8.20
C ALA A 71 2.49 0.41 -8.88
N MET A 72 1.96 -0.64 -9.48
CA MET A 72 2.73 -1.57 -10.30
C MET A 72 3.31 -0.90 -11.54
N ALA A 73 2.53 -0.07 -12.24
CA ALA A 73 3.03 0.68 -13.41
C ALA A 73 4.20 1.62 -13.04
N GLN A 74 4.27 2.09 -11.80
CA GLN A 74 5.37 2.88 -11.25
C GLN A 74 6.59 2.04 -10.80
N GLY A 75 6.53 0.72 -10.93
CA GLY A 75 7.62 -0.18 -10.55
C GLY A 75 7.75 -0.39 -9.03
N TRP A 76 6.64 -0.30 -8.28
CA TRP A 76 6.63 -0.47 -6.82
C TRP A 76 6.32 -1.89 -6.34
N HIS A 77 6.41 -2.89 -7.24
CA HIS A 77 5.99 -4.29 -7.01
C HIS A 77 6.55 -4.95 -5.75
N ASP A 78 7.78 -4.59 -5.41
CA ASP A 78 8.54 -5.15 -4.30
C ASP A 78 8.35 -4.39 -2.99
N LEU A 79 7.70 -3.23 -3.00
CA LEU A 79 7.41 -2.51 -1.77
C LEU A 79 6.33 -3.22 -0.97
N ASP A 80 6.20 -2.88 0.31
CA ASP A 80 5.03 -3.30 1.08
C ASP A 80 3.76 -2.76 0.40
N TRP A 81 2.70 -3.57 0.36
CA TRP A 81 1.44 -3.23 -0.29
C TRP A 81 0.80 -1.93 0.24
N SER A 82 1.17 -1.45 1.43
CA SER A 82 0.75 -0.13 1.92
C SER A 82 1.25 1.04 1.07
N ALA A 83 2.22 0.82 0.17
CA ALA A 83 2.70 1.82 -0.78
C ALA A 83 1.61 2.35 -1.72
N ILE A 84 0.47 1.65 -1.86
CA ILE A 84 -0.69 2.18 -2.60
C ILE A 84 -1.19 3.52 -2.05
N ALA A 85 -0.91 3.83 -0.78
CA ALA A 85 -1.25 5.11 -0.16
C ALA A 85 -0.50 6.30 -0.81
N LEU A 86 0.65 6.06 -1.44
CA LEU A 86 1.41 7.10 -2.16
C LEU A 86 0.67 7.59 -3.40
N ASN A 87 -0.25 6.79 -3.99
CA ASN A 87 -1.09 7.24 -5.09
C ASN A 87 -1.91 8.49 -4.69
N SER A 88 -2.35 8.60 -3.44
CA SER A 88 -3.10 9.78 -2.97
C SER A 88 -2.25 11.06 -2.98
N LEU A 89 -0.92 10.94 -2.84
CA LEU A 89 0.00 12.07 -2.99
C LEU A 89 0.22 12.41 -4.47
N GLN A 90 0.27 11.39 -5.34
CA GLN A 90 0.35 11.60 -6.79
C GLN A 90 -0.90 12.32 -7.31
N ASP A 91 -2.09 11.95 -6.83
CA ASP A 91 -3.36 12.57 -7.24
C ASP A 91 -3.40 14.09 -6.98
N VAL A 92 -2.66 14.57 -5.97
CA VAL A 92 -2.57 15.99 -5.63
C VAL A 92 -1.30 16.67 -6.18
N GLY A 93 -0.50 15.96 -6.98
CA GLY A 93 0.69 16.50 -7.64
C GLY A 93 1.96 16.54 -6.78
N GLU A 94 2.01 15.83 -5.66
CA GLU A 94 3.16 15.80 -4.73
C GLU A 94 4.23 14.78 -5.17
N GLU A 95 4.62 14.80 -6.45
CA GLU A 95 5.53 13.81 -7.05
C GLU A 95 6.90 13.77 -6.37
N LYS A 96 7.42 14.92 -5.95
CA LYS A 96 8.72 15.02 -5.25
C LYS A 96 8.71 14.23 -3.95
N VAL A 97 7.63 14.39 -3.17
CA VAL A 97 7.45 13.70 -1.90
C VAL A 97 7.35 12.20 -2.11
N VAL A 98 6.64 11.76 -3.15
CA VAL A 98 6.55 10.34 -3.52
C VAL A 98 7.93 9.81 -3.87
N GLN A 99 8.69 10.50 -4.73
CA GLN A 99 10.01 10.06 -5.15
C GLN A 99 10.98 9.93 -3.96
N GLU A 100 11.03 10.91 -3.07
CA GLU A 100 11.84 10.86 -1.84
C GLU A 100 11.51 9.64 -0.98
N CYS A 101 10.22 9.29 -0.86
CA CYS A 101 9.77 8.12 -0.10
C CYS A 101 10.19 6.81 -0.76
N ILE A 102 10.08 6.73 -2.09
CA ILE A 102 10.50 5.56 -2.87
C ILE A 102 12.01 5.36 -2.77
N ASP A 103 12.80 6.43 -2.93
CA ASP A 103 14.26 6.38 -2.85
C ASP A 103 14.72 5.92 -1.47
N LYS A 104 14.11 6.46 -0.41
CA LYS A 104 14.34 6.00 0.96
C LYS A 104 14.04 4.51 1.13
N CYS A 105 12.94 4.03 0.54
CA CYS A 105 12.56 2.62 0.66
C CYS A 105 13.52 1.69 -0.10
N ARG A 106 14.00 2.12 -1.27
CA ARG A 106 14.96 1.36 -2.10
C ARG A 106 16.35 1.32 -1.46
N ASN A 107 16.87 2.46 -1.01
CA ASN A 107 18.18 2.52 -0.36
C ASN A 107 18.24 1.67 0.91
N ALA A 108 17.14 1.65 1.69
CA ALA A 108 17.05 0.80 2.88
C ALA A 108 17.01 -0.71 2.56
N LYS A 109 16.55 -1.09 1.36
CA LYS A 109 16.60 -2.48 0.86
C LYS A 109 18.04 -2.86 0.50
N GLU A 110 18.78 -1.97 -0.16
CA GLU A 110 20.15 -2.20 -0.60
C GLU A 110 21.14 -2.32 0.57
N MET A 111 21.05 -1.45 1.57
CA MET A 111 21.91 -1.47 2.77
C MET A 111 21.74 -2.73 3.64
N LYS A 112 20.67 -3.51 3.44
CA LYS A 112 20.35 -4.69 4.24
C LYS A 112 20.49 -6.01 3.48
N LEU A 113 20.87 -5.94 2.21
CA LEU A 113 21.27 -7.09 1.40
C LEU A 113 22.80 -7.33 1.44
N GLN A 114 23.54 -6.43 2.10
CA GLN A 114 24.94 -6.55 2.49
C GLN A 114 25.02 -7.04 3.93
#